data_AF-A0A349LU32-F1
#
_entry.id   AF-A0A349LU32-F1
#
_cell.length_a   1.000
_cell.length_b   1.000
_cell.length_c   1.000
_cell.angle_alpha   90.00
_cell.angle_beta   90.00
_cell.angle_gamma   90.00
#
_symmetry.space_group_name_H-M   'P 1'
#
loop_
_entity.id
_entity.type
_entity.pdbx_description
1 polymer ?
#
loop_
_entity_poly.entity_id
_entity_poly.type
_entity_poly.pdbx_seq_one_letter_code
_entity_poly.pdbx_strand_id
1 'polypeptide(L)'
;MANSKSGRHVFTFDGGDQLTTIGCTFFVSYLYHSYIDPSHKNWDSVKTKKSRISTIARSKCYYHGWLNQIASMSIARLNKNTLGLDGSTVKAMALAIQKALREPLV
;
A
#
# COMPACT_ATOMS: atom_id res chain seq x y z
N MET A 1 -29.54 12.56 18.18
CA MET A 1 -28.30 12.72 17.39
C MET A 1 -27.80 11.34 16.99
N ALA A 2 -27.83 10.97 15.72
CA ALA A 2 -27.24 9.71 15.24
C ALA A 2 -26.33 10.03 14.06
N ASN A 3 -25.05 10.31 14.36
CA ASN A 3 -24.05 10.65 13.36
C ASN A 3 -23.54 9.36 12.70
N SER A 4 -23.59 9.34 11.37
CA SER A 4 -23.19 8.30 10.44
C SER A 4 -21.91 7.53 10.82
N LYS A 5 -22.01 6.19 10.95
CA LYS A 5 -20.88 5.27 11.01
C LYS A 5 -20.09 5.36 9.70
N SER A 6 -19.03 6.15 9.67
CA SER A 6 -18.01 6.10 8.63
C SER A 6 -17.22 4.80 8.80
N GLY A 7 -17.73 3.73 8.20
CA GLY A 7 -17.18 2.38 8.21
C GLY A 7 -15.82 2.31 7.52
N ARG A 8 -14.79 2.85 8.17
CA ARG A 8 -13.40 2.66 7.77
C ARG A 8 -13.09 1.17 7.93
N HIS A 9 -12.82 0.50 6.82
CA HIS A 9 -12.38 -0.90 6.83
C HIS A 9 -11.05 -1.00 7.58
N VAL A 10 -11.04 -1.58 8.78
CA VAL A 10 -9.82 -1.84 9.54
C VAL A 10 -9.35 -3.26 9.22
N PHE A 11 -8.10 -3.40 8.80
CA PHE A 11 -7.48 -4.72 8.65
C PHE A 11 -7.25 -5.36 10.04
N THR A 12 -7.61 -6.62 10.19
CA THR A 12 -7.54 -7.36 11.47
C THR A 12 -6.21 -8.12 11.66
N PHE A 13 -5.11 -7.57 11.15
CA PHE A 13 -3.75 -8.13 11.28
C PHE A 13 -2.78 -7.06 11.78
N ASP A 14 -1.57 -7.46 12.19
CA ASP A 14 -0.56 -6.56 12.76
C ASP A 14 -0.20 -5.39 11.83
N GLY A 15 -0.28 -4.17 12.39
CA GLY A 15 -0.13 -2.91 11.63
C GLY A 15 -1.27 -2.62 10.65
N GLY A 16 -2.36 -3.40 10.68
CA GLY A 16 -3.49 -3.25 9.77
C GLY A 16 -4.24 -1.91 9.90
N ASP A 17 -4.27 -1.34 11.09
CA ASP A 17 -4.76 0.02 11.38
C ASP A 17 -3.92 1.11 10.67
N GLN A 18 -2.59 0.95 10.69
CA GLN A 18 -1.67 1.83 9.99
C GLN A 18 -1.82 1.69 8.48
N LEU A 19 -1.90 0.47 7.96
CA LEU A 19 -2.12 0.22 6.53
C LEU A 19 -3.45 0.79 6.04
N THR A 20 -4.49 0.72 6.88
CA THR A 20 -5.78 1.35 6.60
C THR A 20 -5.66 2.87 6.44
N THR A 21 -4.87 3.50 7.32
CA THR A 21 -4.63 4.94 7.30
C THR A 21 -3.81 5.37 6.09
N ILE A 22 -2.82 4.57 5.70
CA ILE A 22 -1.95 4.80 4.53
C ILE A 22 -2.72 4.54 3.23
N GLY A 23 -3.52 3.48 3.20
CA GLY A 23 -4.14 2.91 2.01
C GLY A 23 -3.21 1.94 1.26
N CYS A 24 -3.69 0.72 1.01
CA CYS A 24 -2.92 -0.36 0.36
C CYS A 24 -2.28 0.06 -0.96
N THR A 25 -3.05 0.68 -1.85
CA THR A 25 -2.56 1.08 -3.18
C THR A 25 -1.52 2.20 -3.09
N PHE A 26 -1.69 3.16 -2.17
CA PHE A 26 -0.68 4.20 -1.96
C PHE A 26 0.62 3.59 -1.44
N PHE A 27 0.53 2.68 -0.47
CA PHE A 27 1.68 1.96 0.06
C PHE A 27 2.44 1.24 -1.06
N VAL A 28 1.77 0.39 -1.85
CA VAL A 28 2.41 -0.33 -2.96
C VAL A 28 2.98 0.63 -4.00
N SER A 29 2.22 1.64 -4.39
CA SER A 29 2.66 2.61 -5.39
C SER A 29 3.92 3.37 -4.96
N TYR A 30 4.02 3.75 -3.68
CA TYR A 30 5.20 4.46 -3.17
C TYR A 30 6.41 3.54 -3.02
N LEU A 31 6.23 2.30 -2.54
CA LEU A 31 7.33 1.34 -2.42
C LEU A 31 7.86 0.92 -3.79
N TYR A 32 6.98 0.73 -4.78
CA TYR A 32 7.40 0.40 -6.14
C TYR A 32 8.29 1.49 -6.73
N HIS A 33 7.91 2.76 -6.52
CA HIS A 33 8.75 3.91 -6.86
C HIS A 33 10.12 3.87 -6.18
N SER A 34 10.15 3.47 -4.91
CA SER A 34 11.36 3.51 -4.08
C SER A 34 12.35 2.38 -4.38
N TYR A 35 11.86 1.19 -4.74
CA TYR A 35 12.68 -0.03 -4.83
C TYR A 35 12.76 -0.64 -6.23
N ILE A 36 11.84 -0.32 -7.14
CA ILE A 36 11.74 -0.99 -8.44
C ILE A 36 11.88 -0.01 -9.59
N ASP A 37 11.03 1.03 -9.64
CA ASP A 37 10.96 1.96 -10.76
C ASP A 37 10.80 3.42 -10.30
N PRO A 38 11.90 4.20 -10.26
CA PRO A 38 11.86 5.61 -9.87
C PRO A 38 11.00 6.52 -10.77
N SER A 39 10.59 6.05 -11.96
CA SER A 39 9.70 6.77 -12.87
C SER A 39 8.22 6.59 -12.51
N HIS A 40 7.88 5.63 -11.66
CA HIS A 40 6.51 5.40 -11.19
C HIS A 40 6.03 6.53 -10.24
N LYS A 41 5.00 7.29 -10.63
CA LYS A 41 4.55 8.49 -9.89
C LYS A 41 3.07 8.50 -9.48
N ASN A 42 2.31 7.42 -9.65
CA ASN A 42 0.87 7.41 -9.28
C ASN A 42 0.59 7.80 -7.81
N TRP A 43 1.55 7.59 -6.91
CA TRP A 43 1.42 7.97 -5.50
C TRP A 43 1.52 9.49 -5.27
N ASP A 44 2.16 10.22 -6.17
CA ASP A 44 2.58 11.61 -5.94
C ASP A 44 1.42 12.63 -6.04
N SER A 45 0.33 12.26 -6.71
CA SER A 45 -0.88 13.11 -6.79
C SER A 45 -1.68 13.17 -5.48
N VAL A 46 -1.39 12.29 -4.51
CA VAL A 46 -2.11 12.25 -3.24
C VAL A 46 -1.74 13.41 -2.33
N LYS A 47 -2.72 14.25 -1.98
CA LYS A 47 -2.53 15.42 -1.10
C LYS A 47 -1.89 15.09 0.26
N THR A 48 -2.23 13.94 0.84
CA THR A 48 -1.74 13.48 2.14
C THR A 48 -0.45 12.65 2.07
N LYS A 49 0.26 12.66 0.93
CA LYS A 49 1.46 11.84 0.70
C LYS A 49 2.52 11.98 1.79
N LYS A 50 2.79 13.20 2.29
CA LYS A 50 3.83 13.44 3.31
C LYS A 50 3.58 12.66 4.61
N SER A 51 2.36 12.73 5.14
CA SER A 51 2.01 12.02 6.38
C SER A 51 2.00 10.51 6.18
N ARG A 52 1.50 10.03 5.03
CA ARG A 52 1.51 8.60 4.67
C ARG A 52 2.95 8.06 4.56
N ILE A 53 3.85 8.78 3.90
CA ILE A 53 5.27 8.42 3.78
C ILE A 53 5.94 8.36 5.15
N SER A 54 5.67 9.32 6.04
CA SER A 54 6.19 9.30 7.42
C SER A 54 5.71 8.08 8.20
N THR A 55 4.44 7.69 8.07
CA THR A 55 3.94 6.44 8.68
C THR A 55 4.62 5.22 8.07
N ILE A 56 4.69 5.13 6.75
CA ILE A 56 5.38 4.04 6.03
C ILE A 56 6.82 3.87 6.54
N ALA A 57 7.60 4.95 6.61
CA ALA A 57 8.99 4.90 7.05
C ALA A 57 9.19 4.36 8.49
N ARG A 58 8.20 4.57 9.37
CA ARG A 58 8.21 4.08 10.76
C ARG A 58 7.62 2.67 10.90
N SER A 59 6.95 2.15 9.88
CA SER A 59 6.23 0.87 9.88
C SER A 59 6.97 -0.22 9.08
N LYS A 60 8.29 -0.09 8.89
CA LYS A 60 9.10 -1.05 8.09
C LYS A 60 8.95 -2.50 8.54
N CYS A 61 8.82 -2.74 9.84
CA CYS A 61 8.62 -4.09 10.40
C CYS A 61 7.37 -4.80 9.85
N TYR A 62 6.36 -4.06 9.38
CA TYR A 62 5.12 -4.64 8.85
C TYR A 62 5.11 -4.86 7.34
N TYR A 63 6.12 -4.38 6.59
CA TYR A 63 6.07 -4.38 5.13
C TYR A 63 5.82 -5.76 4.53
N HIS A 64 6.53 -6.78 5.02
CA HIS A 64 6.39 -8.14 4.49
C HIS A 64 4.96 -8.67 4.67
N GLY A 65 4.40 -8.51 5.88
CA GLY A 65 3.02 -8.88 6.18
C GLY A 65 2.02 -8.12 5.29
N TRP A 66 2.18 -6.80 5.16
CA TRP A 66 1.29 -5.99 4.32
C TRP A 66 1.35 -6.36 2.85
N LEU A 67 2.55 -6.59 2.30
CA LEU A 67 2.71 -6.98 0.90
C LEU A 67 2.09 -8.36 0.63
N ASN A 68 2.24 -9.32 1.55
CA ASN A 68 1.60 -10.63 1.44
C ASN A 68 0.07 -10.50 1.40
N GLN A 69 -0.48 -9.70 2.32
CA GLN A 69 -1.93 -9.48 2.38
C GLN A 69 -2.45 -8.79 1.11
N ILE A 70 -1.74 -7.80 0.59
CA ILE A 70 -2.16 -7.11 -0.63
C ILE A 70 -2.09 -8.03 -1.86
N ALA A 71 -1.06 -8.88 -1.95
CA ALA A 71 -0.94 -9.87 -3.03
C ALA A 71 -2.09 -10.89 -3.01
N SER A 72 -2.63 -11.22 -1.83
CA SER A 72 -3.74 -12.18 -1.67
C SER A 72 -5.13 -11.55 -1.84
N MET A 73 -5.30 -10.22 -1.72
CA MET A 73 -6.59 -9.54 -1.88
C MET A 73 -7.24 -9.77 -3.24
N SER A 74 -8.57 -9.68 -3.38
CA SER A 74 -9.20 -9.76 -4.70
C SER A 74 -8.93 -8.51 -5.55
N ILE A 75 -8.84 -8.70 -6.87
CA ILE A 75 -8.66 -7.59 -7.83
C ILE A 75 -9.78 -6.55 -7.66
N ALA A 76 -11.03 -7.00 -7.52
CA ALA A 76 -12.18 -6.13 -7.30
C ALA A 76 -12.05 -5.23 -6.06
N ARG A 77 -11.38 -5.68 -4.98
CA ARG A 77 -11.11 -4.83 -3.81
C ARG A 77 -10.04 -3.79 -4.11
N LEU A 78 -8.99 -4.17 -4.83
CA LEU A 78 -7.90 -3.28 -5.19
C LEU A 78 -8.34 -2.22 -6.22
N ASN A 79 -9.25 -2.55 -7.13
CA ASN A 79 -9.80 -1.62 -8.15
C ASN A 79 -10.59 -0.44 -7.55
N LYS A 80 -10.93 -0.48 -6.26
CA LYS A 80 -11.60 0.63 -5.56
C LYS A 80 -10.66 1.80 -5.24
N ASN A 81 -9.38 1.70 -5.61
CA ASN A 81 -8.41 2.77 -5.35
C ASN A 81 -8.64 3.99 -6.23
N THR A 82 -8.20 5.15 -5.76
CA THR A 82 -8.34 6.43 -6.46
C THR A 82 -7.07 6.84 -7.22
N LEU A 83 -6.10 5.94 -7.39
CA LEU A 83 -4.81 6.20 -8.05
C LEU A 83 -4.79 5.76 -9.52
N GLY A 84 -5.93 5.26 -10.03
CA GLY A 84 -6.07 4.79 -11.40
C GLY A 84 -5.27 3.52 -11.72
N LEU A 85 -4.80 2.80 -10.70
CA LEU A 85 -4.07 1.55 -10.88
C LEU A 85 -5.04 0.38 -10.94
N ASP A 86 -4.91 -0.49 -11.94
CA ASP A 86 -5.64 -1.75 -11.93
C ASP A 86 -5.13 -2.68 -10.82
N GLY A 87 -6.03 -3.45 -10.24
CA GLY A 87 -5.76 -4.33 -9.11
C GLY A 87 -4.80 -5.47 -9.46
N SER A 88 -4.78 -5.94 -10.71
CA SER A 88 -3.76 -6.88 -11.19
C SER A 88 -2.38 -6.23 -11.17
N THR A 89 -2.27 -4.98 -11.64
CA THR A 89 -1.03 -4.19 -11.58
C THR A 89 -0.58 -4.00 -10.12
N VAL A 90 -1.49 -3.64 -9.21
CA VAL A 90 -1.16 -3.48 -7.78
C VAL A 90 -0.62 -4.78 -7.18
N LYS A 91 -1.19 -5.95 -7.52
CA LYS A 91 -0.65 -7.23 -7.08
C LYS A 91 0.74 -7.51 -7.63
N ALA A 92 0.93 -7.30 -8.93
CA ALA A 92 2.22 -7.52 -9.58
C ALA A 92 3.31 -6.65 -8.94
N MET A 93 3.00 -5.37 -8.69
CA MET A 93 3.90 -4.46 -7.98
C MET A 93 4.20 -4.95 -6.56
N ALA A 94 3.19 -5.39 -5.81
CA ALA A 94 3.39 -5.92 -4.45
C ALA A 94 4.34 -7.13 -4.44
N LEU A 95 4.19 -8.06 -5.39
CA LEU A 95 5.07 -9.22 -5.54
C LEU A 95 6.49 -8.83 -5.95
N ALA A 96 6.64 -7.88 -6.88
CA ALA A 96 7.95 -7.38 -7.30
C ALA A 96 8.71 -6.73 -6.12
N ILE A 97 8.02 -5.90 -5.33
CA ILE A 97 8.60 -5.29 -4.11
C ILE A 97 9.01 -6.38 -3.12
N GLN A 98 8.18 -7.40 -2.88
CA GLN A 98 8.55 -8.50 -1.97
C GLN A 98 9.82 -9.20 -2.41
N LYS A 99 9.98 -9.44 -3.71
CA LYS A 99 11.19 -10.06 -4.25
C LYS A 99 12.42 -9.17 -3.99
N ALA A 100 12.32 -7.88 -4.34
CA ALA A 100 13.41 -6.93 -4.16
C ALA A 100 13.80 -6.70 -2.68
N LEU A 101 12.87 -6.82 -1.73
CA LEU A 101 13.18 -6.70 -0.30
C LEU A 101 13.80 -7.96 0.31
N ARG A 102 13.70 -9.12 -0.35
CA ARG A 102 14.31 -10.39 0.11
C ARG A 102 15.74 -10.56 -0.38
N GLU A 103 16.06 -9.99 -1.53
CA GLU A 103 17.40 -10.00 -2.11
C GLU A 103 18.13 -8.74 -1.62
N PRO A 104 19.18 -8.84 -0.78
CA PRO A 104 20.00 -7.66 -0.49
C PRO A 104 20.57 -7.15 -1.81
N LEU A 105 20.37 -5.85 -2.08
CA LEU A 105 21.04 -5.17 -3.19
C LEU A 105 22.54 -5.38 -3.00
N VAL A 106 23.12 -6.19 -3.89
CA VAL A 106 24.55 -6.54 -3.92
C VAL A 106 25.38 -5.29 -4.24
#